data_AF-A0A662GFI2-F1
#
_entry.id   AF-A0A662GFI2-F1
#
_cell.length_a   1.000
_cell.length_b   1.000
_cell.length_c   1.000
_cell.angle_alpha   90.00
_cell.angle_beta   90.00
_cell.angle_gamma   90.00
#
_symmetry.space_group_name_H-M   'P 1'
#
loop_
_entity.id
_entity.type
_entity.pdbx_description
1 polymer ?
#
loop_
_entity_poly.entity_id
_entity_poly.type
_entity_poly.pdbx_seq_one_letter_code
_entity_poly.pdbx_strand_id
1 'polypeptide(L)'
;MVNEDLIEHIKSYYKLIFSFPSSKILYLFSGSILLVFFFISYKYIGLKYIPLLFILITCILLQLIFSRVMSEMLTLRRLFGLFSILIVECIFIIIIFRYEYGSRILQKFSLAITPFYSFILFIDVVFTRKKCIPLIVTSISFALNLMILSILSNYSFIIVALSLFTILNISVFMFLEYFNRDSKKILNLNGINLIYSFLNVFLSNNMKPLEKLFASHLYIKYMADFYIIYFVSQNDKIVGSIIIPGIHFGPFRHLGSSSFSGNIIRKFMDNRIPALVLHRAST
;
A
#
# COMPACT_ATOMS: atom_id res chain seq x y z
N MET A 1 -28.66 11.71 -8.79
CA MET A 1 -28.72 10.36 -8.20
C MET A 1 -27.38 9.66 -8.26
N VAL A 2 -26.53 9.96 -7.28
CA VAL A 2 -25.38 9.08 -6.97
C VAL A 2 -25.96 7.91 -6.19
N ASN A 3 -25.82 6.70 -6.71
CA ASN A 3 -26.41 5.49 -6.13
C ASN A 3 -25.86 5.28 -4.70
N GLU A 4 -26.71 5.39 -3.68
CA GLU A 4 -26.30 5.24 -2.27
C GLU A 4 -25.70 3.87 -2.01
N ASP A 5 -26.20 2.84 -2.70
CA ASP A 5 -25.64 1.49 -2.69
C ASP A 5 -24.19 1.50 -3.18
N LEU A 6 -23.87 2.27 -4.22
CA LEU A 6 -22.50 2.37 -4.73
C LEU A 6 -21.57 3.02 -3.70
N ILE A 7 -22.03 4.03 -2.95
CA ILE A 7 -21.23 4.69 -1.91
C ILE A 7 -20.98 3.77 -0.73
N GLU A 8 -22.01 3.04 -0.27
CA GLU A 8 -21.84 2.03 0.78
C GLU A 8 -20.94 0.88 0.33
N HIS A 9 -21.11 0.42 -0.92
CA HIS A 9 -20.28 -0.61 -1.52
C HIS A 9 -18.81 -0.17 -1.56
N ILE A 10 -18.54 1.05 -2.03
CA ILE A 10 -17.21 1.66 -2.05
C ILE A 10 -16.64 1.78 -0.63
N LYS A 11 -17.42 2.28 0.35
CA LYS A 11 -16.98 2.36 1.77
C LYS A 11 -16.68 0.98 2.37
N SER A 12 -17.43 -0.05 1.99
CA SER A 12 -17.22 -1.43 2.45
C SER A 12 -15.90 -1.98 1.91
N TYR A 13 -15.57 -1.71 0.64
CA TYR A 13 -14.26 -1.99 0.06
C TYR A 13 -13.14 -1.28 0.82
N TYR A 14 -13.36 -0.02 1.23
CA TYR A 14 -12.40 0.75 2.04
C TYR A 14 -12.25 0.28 3.50
N LYS A 15 -13.19 -0.46 4.07
CA LYS A 15 -13.03 -1.09 5.39
C LYS A 15 -12.16 -2.35 5.35
N LEU A 16 -12.15 -3.07 4.23
CA LEU A 16 -11.35 -4.28 4.02
C LEU A 16 -9.87 -3.98 3.73
N ILE A 17 -9.52 -2.70 3.67
CA ILE A 17 -8.21 -2.21 3.31
C ILE A 17 -7.29 -2.23 4.55
N PHE A 18 -6.41 -3.24 4.57
CA PHE A 18 -5.40 -3.59 5.58
C PHE A 18 -5.04 -2.49 6.59
N SER A 19 -5.70 -2.50 7.74
CA SER A 19 -5.21 -1.82 8.95
C SER A 19 -4.44 -2.82 9.81
N PHE A 20 -3.14 -2.62 9.96
CA PHE A 20 -2.37 -3.39 10.93
C PHE A 20 -2.68 -2.93 12.36
N PRO A 21 -2.60 -3.84 13.36
CA PRO A 21 -2.72 -3.49 14.77
C PRO A 21 -1.70 -2.40 15.20
N SER A 22 -1.85 -1.89 16.42
CA SER A 22 -0.87 -0.93 16.97
C SER A 22 0.55 -1.53 16.98
N SER A 23 1.58 -0.70 16.85
CA SER A 23 2.97 -1.18 16.79
C SER A 23 3.33 -2.04 18.00
N LYS A 24 2.82 -1.71 19.19
CA LYS A 24 3.01 -2.51 20.42
C LYS A 24 2.46 -3.93 20.28
N ILE A 25 1.24 -4.07 19.77
CA ILE A 25 0.61 -5.38 19.53
C ILE A 25 1.40 -6.14 18.48
N LEU A 26 1.83 -5.48 17.41
CA LEU A 26 2.64 -6.10 16.37
C LEU A 26 4.01 -6.58 16.88
N TYR A 27 4.67 -5.85 17.77
CA TYR A 27 5.94 -6.28 18.35
C TYR A 27 5.77 -7.53 19.21
N LEU A 28 4.74 -7.55 20.07
CA LEU A 28 4.43 -8.71 20.88
C LEU A 28 4.06 -9.91 20.00
N PHE A 29 3.21 -9.69 19.00
CA PHE A 29 2.75 -10.74 18.09
C PHE A 29 3.90 -11.31 17.25
N SER A 30 4.70 -10.45 16.61
CA SER A 30 5.85 -10.88 15.80
C SER A 30 6.88 -11.62 16.65
N GLY A 31 7.21 -11.13 17.85
CA GLY A 31 8.10 -11.82 18.78
C GLY A 31 7.57 -13.19 19.21
N SER A 32 6.28 -13.28 19.54
CA SER A 32 5.61 -14.53 19.93
C SER A 32 5.65 -15.55 18.80
N ILE A 33 5.32 -15.12 17.58
CA ILE A 33 5.32 -15.97 16.38
C ILE A 33 6.74 -16.43 16.04
N LEU A 34 7.74 -15.57 16.21
CA LEU A 34 9.13 -15.92 15.94
C LEU A 34 9.65 -16.97 16.93
N LEU A 35 9.23 -16.90 18.21
CA LEU A 35 9.49 -17.95 19.20
C LEU A 35 8.83 -19.27 18.81
N VAL A 36 7.54 -19.25 18.43
CA VAL A 36 6.82 -20.44 17.97
C VAL A 36 7.52 -21.06 16.76
N PHE A 37 7.88 -20.22 15.79
CA PHE A 37 8.63 -20.63 14.62
C PHE A 37 9.97 -21.29 14.98
N PHE A 38 10.71 -20.74 15.93
CA PHE A 38 11.96 -21.33 16.41
C PHE A 38 11.76 -22.73 16.98
N PHE A 39 10.79 -22.91 17.89
CA PHE A 39 10.51 -24.21 18.50
C PHE A 39 10.02 -25.25 17.48
N ILE A 40 9.13 -24.85 16.57
CA ILE A 40 8.63 -25.73 15.51
C ILE A 40 9.75 -26.12 14.56
N SER A 41 10.56 -25.14 14.10
CA SER A 41 11.68 -25.40 13.20
C SER A 41 12.71 -26.33 13.84
N TYR A 42 13.07 -26.08 15.11
CA TYR A 42 13.99 -26.96 15.84
C TYR A 42 13.44 -28.39 15.97
N LYS A 43 12.16 -28.55 16.32
CA LYS A 43 11.50 -29.86 16.48
C LYS A 43 11.48 -30.69 15.20
N TYR A 44 11.12 -30.08 14.06
CA TYR A 44 10.89 -30.81 12.80
C TYR A 44 12.10 -30.83 11.85
N ILE A 45 13.01 -29.86 11.96
CA ILE A 45 14.14 -29.68 11.03
C ILE A 45 15.48 -29.91 11.75
N GLY A 46 15.53 -29.85 13.08
CA GLY A 46 16.78 -29.91 13.85
C GLY A 46 17.71 -28.75 13.50
N LEU A 47 19.03 -28.93 13.61
CA LEU A 47 20.04 -27.89 13.33
C LEU A 47 20.05 -27.38 11.87
N LYS A 48 19.39 -28.09 10.95
CA LYS A 48 19.26 -27.67 9.53
C LYS A 48 18.33 -26.46 9.36
N TYR A 49 17.74 -25.92 10.43
CA TYR A 49 16.99 -24.65 10.42
C TYR A 49 17.87 -23.38 10.43
N ILE A 50 19.18 -23.49 10.68
CA ILE A 50 20.08 -22.31 10.69
C ILE A 50 20.04 -21.51 9.37
N PRO A 51 20.04 -22.14 8.19
CA PRO A 51 19.82 -21.43 6.91
C PRO A 51 18.46 -20.73 6.82
N LEU A 52 17.43 -21.27 7.48
CA LEU A 52 16.09 -20.67 7.55
C LEU A 52 16.10 -19.36 8.35
N LEU A 53 16.81 -19.35 9.49
CA LEU A 53 17.08 -18.14 10.27
C LEU A 53 17.84 -17.11 9.44
N PHE A 54 18.84 -17.54 8.66
CA PHE A 54 19.60 -16.64 7.80
C PHE A 54 18.70 -16.01 6.70
N ILE A 55 17.80 -16.78 6.07
CA ILE A 55 16.86 -16.23 5.09
C ILE A 55 15.89 -15.24 5.76
N LEU A 56 15.39 -15.53 6.96
CA LEU A 56 14.54 -14.58 7.69
C LEU A 56 15.28 -13.30 8.05
N ILE A 57 16.54 -13.40 8.49
CA ILE A 57 17.38 -12.23 8.78
C ILE A 57 17.60 -11.39 7.52
N THR A 58 17.89 -12.01 6.37
CA THR A 58 18.04 -11.26 5.11
C THR A 58 16.74 -10.57 4.69
N CYS A 59 15.58 -11.20 4.93
CA CYS A 59 14.27 -10.58 4.69
C CYS A 59 13.99 -9.41 5.64
N ILE A 60 14.38 -9.49 6.92
CA ILE A 60 14.29 -8.38 7.86
C ILE A 60 15.21 -7.23 7.42
N LEU A 61 16.47 -7.53 7.05
CA LEU A 61 17.43 -6.53 6.61
C LEU A 61 16.96 -5.80 5.35
N LEU A 62 16.43 -6.55 4.37
CA LEU A 62 15.73 -6.01 3.21
C LEU A 62 14.66 -5.02 3.66
N GLN A 63 13.73 -5.47 4.49
CA GLN A 63 12.62 -4.64 4.97
C GLN A 63 13.09 -3.35 5.66
N LEU A 64 14.16 -3.40 6.46
CA LEU A 64 14.75 -2.22 7.11
C LEU A 64 15.39 -1.25 6.11
N ILE A 65 16.04 -1.76 5.06
CA ILE A 65 16.56 -0.91 3.97
C ILE A 65 15.39 -0.25 3.24
N PHE A 66 14.33 -1.00 2.93
CA PHE A 66 13.11 -0.47 2.32
C PHE A 66 12.41 0.57 3.20
N SER A 67 12.41 0.39 4.53
CA SER A 67 11.83 1.35 5.47
C SER A 67 12.52 2.71 5.44
N ARG A 68 13.81 2.74 5.11
CA ARG A 68 14.57 3.98 4.98
C ARG A 68 14.38 4.62 3.62
N VAL A 69 14.28 3.82 2.56
CA VAL A 69 14.11 4.32 1.19
C VAL A 69 12.67 4.76 0.91
N MET A 70 11.68 4.11 1.54
CA MET A 70 10.24 4.32 1.34
C MET A 70 9.52 4.62 2.67
N SER A 71 10.14 5.41 3.53
CA SER A 71 9.67 5.69 4.90
C SER A 71 8.24 6.23 4.98
N GLU A 72 7.81 6.99 3.97
CA GLU A 72 6.45 7.52 3.89
C GLU A 72 5.41 6.40 3.76
N MET A 73 5.75 5.28 3.12
CA MET A 73 4.80 4.23 2.70
C MET A 73 4.98 2.94 3.48
N LEU A 74 6.22 2.48 3.62
CA LEU A 74 6.61 1.31 4.39
C LEU A 74 7.08 1.73 5.78
N THR A 75 6.13 2.22 6.58
CA THR A 75 6.36 2.42 8.02
C THR A 75 6.82 1.12 8.67
N LEU A 76 7.64 1.21 9.72
CA LEU A 76 8.07 0.04 10.49
C LEU A 76 6.89 -0.85 10.87
N ARG A 77 5.77 -0.24 11.27
CA ARG A 77 4.52 -0.96 11.59
C ARG A 77 4.06 -1.89 10.46
N ARG A 78 4.06 -1.42 9.21
CA ARG A 78 3.65 -2.24 8.04
C ARG A 78 4.65 -3.32 7.72
N LEU A 79 5.94 -3.05 7.89
CA LEU A 79 6.99 -4.03 7.66
C LEU A 79 6.89 -5.18 8.66
N PHE A 80 6.72 -4.88 9.95
CA PHE A 80 6.46 -5.90 10.96
C PHE A 80 5.18 -6.68 10.70
N GLY A 81 4.14 -6.02 10.18
CA GLY A 81 2.92 -6.68 9.73
C GLY A 81 3.15 -7.70 8.61
N LEU A 82 3.81 -7.27 7.53
CA LEU A 82 4.16 -8.14 6.39
C LEU A 82 5.12 -9.27 6.80
N PHE A 83 6.08 -8.97 7.68
CA PHE A 83 6.98 -9.96 8.25
C PHE A 83 6.26 -11.01 9.08
N SER A 84 5.25 -10.60 9.87
CA SER A 84 4.46 -11.55 10.66
C SER A 84 3.68 -12.51 9.76
N ILE A 85 3.12 -12.01 8.65
CA ILE A 85 2.43 -12.85 7.66
C ILE A 85 3.38 -13.88 7.07
N LEU A 86 4.59 -13.45 6.65
CA LEU A 86 5.63 -14.35 6.18
C LEU A 86 5.94 -15.44 7.20
N ILE A 87 6.19 -15.10 8.48
CA ILE A 87 6.52 -16.13 9.48
C ILE A 87 5.37 -17.12 9.67
N VAL A 88 4.12 -16.65 9.65
CA VAL A 88 2.94 -17.53 9.74
C VAL A 88 2.87 -18.51 8.57
N GLU A 89 3.08 -18.02 7.34
CA GLU A 89 3.16 -18.88 6.15
C GLU A 89 4.29 -19.92 6.29
N CYS A 90 5.43 -19.51 6.85
CA CYS A 90 6.56 -20.39 7.08
C CYS A 90 6.27 -21.48 8.10
N ILE A 91 5.62 -21.13 9.22
CA ILE A 91 5.14 -22.11 10.21
C ILE A 91 4.18 -23.09 9.54
N PHE A 92 3.25 -22.59 8.73
CA PHE A 92 2.26 -23.42 8.05
C PHE A 92 2.89 -24.44 7.09
N ILE A 93 3.90 -24.02 6.30
CA ILE A 93 4.67 -24.91 5.43
C ILE A 93 5.36 -26.00 6.24
N ILE A 94 6.00 -25.67 7.37
CA ILE A 94 6.67 -26.66 8.22
C ILE A 94 5.65 -27.65 8.79
N ILE A 95 4.48 -27.19 9.21
CA ILE A 95 3.43 -28.06 9.79
C ILE A 95 2.82 -29.00 8.73
N ILE A 96 2.52 -28.49 7.52
CA ILE A 96 1.96 -29.31 6.43
C ILE A 96 2.96 -30.38 6.02
N PHE A 97 4.22 -30.00 5.84
CA PHE A 97 5.26 -30.91 5.36
C PHE A 97 6.07 -31.55 6.49
N ARG A 98 5.50 -31.61 7.71
CA ARG A 98 6.18 -32.13 8.92
C ARG A 98 6.69 -33.55 8.83
N TYR A 99 6.11 -34.35 7.93
CA TYR A 99 6.52 -35.75 7.68
C TYR A 99 7.69 -35.85 6.69
N GLU A 100 8.03 -34.75 6.03
CA GLU A 100 9.24 -34.66 5.21
C GLU A 100 10.41 -34.23 6.09
N TYR A 101 11.49 -35.01 6.10
CA TYR A 101 12.63 -34.71 6.96
C TYR A 101 13.68 -33.85 6.25
N GLY A 102 14.25 -32.90 7.00
CA GLY A 102 15.48 -32.20 6.63
C GLY A 102 15.33 -31.18 5.49
N SER A 103 16.13 -31.33 4.42
CA SER A 103 16.31 -30.30 3.40
C SER A 103 15.10 -30.08 2.46
N ARG A 104 14.13 -31.01 2.43
CA ARG A 104 12.92 -30.87 1.60
C ARG A 104 11.96 -29.77 2.10
N ILE A 105 11.87 -29.59 3.42
CA ILE A 105 11.11 -28.48 4.01
C ILE A 105 11.78 -27.14 3.65
N LEU A 106 13.11 -27.06 3.74
CA LEU A 106 13.89 -25.86 3.42
C LEU A 106 13.74 -25.45 1.95
N GLN A 107 13.73 -26.45 1.06
CA GLN A 107 13.44 -26.28 -0.36
C GLN A 107 12.09 -25.59 -0.58
N LYS A 108 11.01 -26.13 0.00
CA LYS A 108 9.66 -25.58 -0.13
C LYS A 108 9.52 -24.16 0.43
N PHE A 109 10.18 -23.89 1.55
CA PHE A 109 10.25 -22.55 2.12
C PHE A 109 10.91 -21.55 1.16
N SER A 110 12.03 -21.92 0.54
CA SER A 110 12.73 -21.05 -0.41
C SER A 110 11.87 -20.71 -1.63
N LEU A 111 11.09 -21.67 -2.14
CA LEU A 111 10.11 -21.40 -3.20
C LEU A 111 9.00 -20.47 -2.71
N ALA A 112 8.47 -20.71 -1.51
CA ALA A 112 7.37 -19.91 -0.96
C ALA A 112 7.73 -18.44 -0.71
N ILE A 113 9.01 -18.13 -0.45
CA ILE A 113 9.46 -16.74 -0.28
C ILE A 113 9.79 -16.05 -1.62
N THR A 114 9.82 -16.78 -2.73
CA THR A 114 10.13 -16.21 -4.06
C THR A 114 9.13 -15.11 -4.48
N PRO A 115 7.80 -15.29 -4.32
CA PRO A 115 6.81 -14.22 -4.55
C PRO A 115 7.05 -12.96 -3.73
N PHE A 116 7.61 -13.07 -2.52
CA PHE A 116 7.91 -11.92 -1.69
C PHE A 116 9.01 -11.04 -2.31
N TYR A 117 10.04 -11.63 -2.91
CA TYR A 117 11.05 -10.86 -3.66
C TYR A 117 10.46 -10.15 -4.89
N SER A 118 9.55 -10.82 -5.62
CA SER A 118 8.87 -10.20 -6.77
C SER A 118 7.90 -9.08 -6.35
N PHE A 119 7.21 -9.23 -5.22
CA PHE A 119 6.41 -8.15 -4.64
C PHE A 119 7.28 -6.94 -4.27
N ILE A 120 8.44 -7.18 -3.66
CA ILE A 120 9.38 -6.11 -3.35
C ILE A 120 9.87 -5.41 -4.64
N LEU A 121 10.15 -6.16 -5.70
CA LEU A 121 10.53 -5.59 -7.00
C LEU A 121 9.41 -4.73 -7.60
N PHE A 122 8.15 -5.17 -7.52
CA PHE A 122 7.01 -4.35 -7.92
C PHE A 122 6.98 -3.02 -7.16
N ILE A 123 7.13 -3.07 -5.83
CA ILE A 123 7.19 -1.88 -4.97
C ILE A 123 8.36 -0.98 -5.42
N ASP A 124 9.55 -1.53 -5.68
CA ASP A 124 10.69 -0.75 -6.15
C ASP A 124 10.38 0.02 -7.44
N VAL A 125 9.92 -0.67 -8.48
CA VAL A 125 9.63 -0.07 -9.79
C VAL A 125 8.61 1.07 -9.69
N VAL A 126 7.58 0.90 -8.87
CA VAL A 126 6.53 1.92 -8.70
C VAL A 126 7.04 3.16 -7.96
N PHE A 127 7.92 2.99 -6.97
CA PHE A 127 8.21 4.04 -5.98
C PHE A 127 9.57 4.72 -6.12
N THR A 128 10.65 3.99 -6.40
CA THR A 128 11.96 4.63 -6.42
C THR A 128 12.21 5.41 -7.70
N ARG A 129 11.61 4.99 -8.83
CA ARG A 129 11.64 5.59 -10.19
C ARG A 129 13.02 5.93 -10.78
N LYS A 130 14.08 5.94 -9.97
CA LYS A 130 15.44 6.43 -10.24
C LYS A 130 16.51 5.82 -9.31
N LYS A 131 16.15 5.06 -8.27
CA LYS A 131 17.14 4.43 -7.38
C LYS A 131 17.18 2.93 -7.64
N CYS A 132 18.28 2.44 -8.20
CA CYS A 132 18.50 0.99 -8.38
C CYS A 132 18.82 0.26 -7.06
N ILE A 133 18.88 0.97 -5.93
CA ILE A 133 19.25 0.40 -4.62
C ILE A 133 18.38 -0.81 -4.31
N PRO A 134 17.04 -0.75 -4.41
CA PRO A 134 16.23 -1.85 -3.93
C PRO A 134 16.20 -3.04 -4.91
N LEU A 135 16.28 -2.81 -6.23
CA LEU A 135 16.59 -3.83 -7.24
C LEU A 135 17.89 -4.59 -6.94
N ILE A 136 18.96 -3.86 -6.58
CA ILE A 136 20.24 -4.46 -6.19
C ILE A 136 20.05 -5.30 -4.92
N VAL A 137 19.37 -4.76 -3.90
CA VAL A 137 19.17 -5.48 -2.63
C VAL A 137 18.30 -6.72 -2.83
N THR A 138 17.23 -6.68 -3.63
CA THR A 138 16.41 -7.85 -3.96
C THR A 138 17.20 -8.89 -4.74
N SER A 139 18.03 -8.47 -5.69
CA SER A 139 18.86 -9.38 -6.49
C SER A 139 19.91 -10.08 -5.63
N ILE A 140 20.59 -9.34 -4.76
CA ILE A 140 21.56 -9.90 -3.79
C ILE A 140 20.86 -10.86 -2.84
N SER A 141 19.70 -10.49 -2.31
CA SER A 141 18.98 -11.33 -1.34
C SER A 141 18.45 -12.60 -1.97
N PHE A 142 17.97 -12.54 -3.21
CA PHE A 142 17.57 -13.72 -3.96
C PHE A 142 18.78 -14.60 -4.30
N ALA A 143 19.92 -14.01 -4.70
CA ALA A 143 21.16 -14.75 -4.93
C ALA A 143 21.66 -15.47 -3.66
N LEU A 144 21.58 -14.82 -2.49
CA LEU A 144 21.87 -15.46 -1.20
C LEU A 144 20.93 -16.63 -0.91
N ASN A 145 19.64 -16.50 -1.24
CA ASN A 145 18.68 -17.59 -1.11
C ASN A 145 19.03 -18.77 -2.03
N LEU A 146 19.40 -18.50 -3.28
CA LEU A 146 19.89 -19.53 -4.21
C LEU A 146 21.19 -20.19 -3.75
N MET A 147 22.10 -19.44 -3.16
CA MET A 147 23.34 -19.98 -2.58
C MET A 147 23.05 -20.92 -1.41
N ILE A 148 22.05 -20.60 -0.59
CA ILE A 148 21.60 -21.48 0.49
C ILE A 148 20.94 -22.74 -0.08
N LEU A 149 20.10 -22.58 -1.10
CA LEU A 149 19.51 -23.72 -1.82
C LEU A 149 20.58 -24.61 -2.44
N SER A 150 21.65 -24.05 -3.01
CA SER A 150 22.67 -24.87 -3.68
C SER A 150 23.47 -25.74 -2.72
N ILE A 151 23.60 -25.32 -1.45
CA ILE A 151 24.21 -26.14 -0.38
C ILE A 151 23.26 -27.26 0.07
N LEU A 152 21.95 -27.03 0.00
CA LEU A 152 20.94 -27.88 0.64
C LEU A 152 20.14 -28.76 -0.33
N SER A 153 20.24 -28.52 -1.65
CA SER A 153 19.34 -29.10 -2.65
C SER A 153 20.06 -29.50 -3.93
N ASN A 154 19.36 -30.30 -4.75
CA ASN A 154 19.86 -30.72 -6.05
C ASN A 154 19.71 -29.59 -7.07
N TYR A 155 20.53 -29.61 -8.12
CA TYR A 155 20.50 -28.64 -9.21
C TYR A 155 19.13 -28.44 -9.85
N SER A 156 18.31 -29.49 -9.94
CA SER A 156 16.94 -29.39 -10.45
C SER A 156 16.07 -28.41 -9.65
N PHE A 157 16.26 -28.33 -8.33
CA PHE A 157 15.50 -27.43 -7.47
C PHE A 157 15.92 -25.97 -7.64
N ILE A 158 17.22 -25.74 -7.83
CA ILE A 158 17.76 -24.41 -8.12
C ILE A 158 17.19 -23.89 -9.43
N ILE A 159 17.11 -24.74 -10.46
CA ILE A 159 16.51 -24.40 -11.75
C ILE A 159 15.05 -24.01 -11.55
N VAL A 160 14.26 -24.79 -10.80
CA VAL A 160 12.86 -24.45 -10.52
C VAL A 160 12.72 -23.12 -9.81
N ALA A 161 13.54 -22.84 -8.79
CA ALA A 161 13.51 -21.57 -8.07
C ALA A 161 13.86 -20.37 -8.97
N LEU A 162 14.89 -20.53 -9.81
CA LEU A 162 15.28 -19.53 -10.81
C LEU A 162 14.17 -19.30 -11.84
N SER A 163 13.57 -20.36 -12.37
CA SER A 163 12.46 -20.27 -13.32
C SER A 163 11.26 -19.57 -12.69
N LEU A 164 10.89 -19.94 -11.46
CA LEU A 164 9.77 -19.31 -10.75
C LEU A 164 10.02 -17.81 -10.53
N PHE A 165 11.19 -17.44 -10.03
CA PHE A 165 11.56 -16.03 -9.83
C PHE A 165 11.52 -15.25 -11.13
N THR A 166 12.05 -15.83 -12.21
CA THR A 166 12.06 -15.21 -13.54
C THR A 166 10.64 -15.01 -14.07
N ILE A 167 9.79 -16.04 -14.01
CA ILE A 167 8.39 -15.98 -14.44
C ILE A 167 7.62 -14.92 -13.65
N LEU A 168 7.78 -14.88 -12.31
CA LEU A 168 7.10 -13.91 -11.47
C LEU A 168 7.55 -12.48 -11.77
N ASN A 169 8.84 -12.24 -11.97
CA ASN A 169 9.33 -10.92 -12.32
C ASN A 169 8.89 -10.47 -13.72
N ILE A 170 8.93 -11.36 -14.71
CA ILE A 170 8.36 -11.09 -16.03
C ILE A 170 6.87 -10.74 -15.90
N SER A 171 6.13 -11.49 -15.08
CA SER A 171 4.70 -11.22 -14.83
C SER A 171 4.47 -9.84 -14.22
N VAL A 172 5.32 -9.41 -13.27
CA VAL A 172 5.28 -8.05 -12.70
C VAL A 172 5.51 -6.99 -13.78
N PHE A 173 6.53 -7.15 -14.62
CA PHE A 173 6.82 -6.21 -15.70
C PHE A 173 5.70 -6.16 -16.74
N MET A 174 5.20 -7.32 -17.16
CA MET A 174 4.07 -7.44 -18.09
C MET A 174 2.81 -6.78 -17.52
N PHE A 175 2.51 -6.98 -16.24
CA PHE A 175 1.40 -6.33 -15.56
C PHE A 175 1.57 -4.80 -15.57
N LEU A 176 2.75 -4.29 -15.19
CA LEU A 176 3.02 -2.85 -15.16
C LEU A 176 2.94 -2.22 -16.55
N GLU A 177 3.44 -2.90 -17.58
CA GLU A 177 3.38 -2.45 -18.96
C GLU A 177 1.93 -2.43 -19.48
N TYR A 178 1.20 -3.52 -19.27
CA TYR A 178 -0.21 -3.64 -19.63
C TYR A 178 -1.04 -2.55 -18.96
N PHE A 179 -0.88 -2.39 -17.64
CA PHE A 179 -1.57 -1.36 -16.87
C PHE A 179 -1.23 0.05 -17.34
N ASN A 180 0.04 0.32 -17.65
CA ASN A 180 0.47 1.61 -18.16
C ASN A 180 -0.10 1.91 -19.55
N ARG A 181 -0.16 0.91 -20.43
CA ARG A 181 -0.77 1.03 -21.76
C ARG A 181 -2.26 1.33 -21.66
N ASP A 182 -3.00 0.57 -20.85
CA ASP A 182 -4.44 0.74 -20.70
C ASP A 182 -4.77 2.06 -20.00
N SER A 183 -4.01 2.45 -18.98
CA SER A 183 -4.15 3.76 -18.33
C SER A 183 -3.93 4.91 -19.30
N LYS A 184 -2.92 4.79 -20.19
CA LYS A 184 -2.65 5.81 -21.21
C LYS A 184 -3.74 5.86 -22.27
N LYS A 185 -4.30 4.72 -22.66
CA LYS A 185 -5.38 4.63 -23.66
C LYS A 185 -6.71 5.16 -23.13
N ILE A 186 -7.08 4.81 -21.90
CA ILE A 186 -8.41 5.10 -21.32
C ILE A 186 -8.43 6.47 -20.66
N LEU A 187 -7.39 6.80 -19.89
CA LEU A 187 -7.37 7.98 -19.01
C LEU A 187 -6.36 9.05 -19.46
N ASN A 188 -5.58 8.79 -20.51
CA ASN A 188 -4.45 9.63 -20.92
C ASN A 188 -3.45 9.89 -19.76
N LEU A 189 -3.28 8.89 -18.91
CA LEU A 189 -2.43 8.95 -17.73
C LEU A 189 -1.32 7.90 -17.78
N ASN A 190 -0.16 8.23 -17.20
CA ASN A 190 0.86 7.22 -16.93
C ASN A 190 0.36 6.29 -15.79
N GLY A 191 0.19 5.01 -16.08
CA GLY A 191 -0.37 4.04 -15.14
C GLY A 191 0.53 3.81 -13.93
N ILE A 192 1.86 3.86 -14.07
CA ILE A 192 2.78 3.78 -12.93
C ILE A 192 2.57 4.99 -12.00
N ASN A 193 2.34 6.18 -12.56
CA ASN A 193 2.01 7.36 -11.76
C ASN A 193 0.67 7.22 -11.04
N LEU A 194 -0.32 6.59 -11.68
CA LEU A 194 -1.61 6.30 -11.09
C LEU A 194 -1.48 5.33 -9.92
N ILE A 195 -0.79 4.19 -10.10
CA ILE A 195 -0.51 3.21 -9.04
C ILE A 195 0.22 3.87 -7.88
N TYR A 196 1.30 4.60 -8.16
CA TYR A 196 2.06 5.33 -7.15
C TYR A 196 1.17 6.29 -6.34
N SER A 197 0.31 7.05 -7.03
CA SER A 197 -0.55 8.05 -6.38
C SER A 197 -1.64 7.40 -5.55
N PHE A 198 -2.26 6.34 -6.07
CA PHE A 198 -3.23 5.52 -5.36
C PHE A 198 -2.62 4.93 -4.08
N LEU A 199 -1.44 4.31 -4.20
CA LEU A 199 -0.77 3.71 -3.06
C LEU A 199 -0.30 4.77 -2.05
N ASN A 200 0.05 5.99 -2.46
CA ASN A 200 0.36 7.08 -1.51
C ASN A 200 -0.87 7.53 -0.70
N VAL A 201 -2.03 7.64 -1.35
CA VAL A 201 -3.28 7.91 -0.64
C VAL A 201 -3.59 6.79 0.34
N PHE A 202 -3.45 5.55 -0.12
CA PHE A 202 -3.85 4.37 0.63
C PHE A 202 -2.90 4.05 1.80
N LEU A 203 -1.60 4.04 1.53
CA LEU A 203 -0.59 3.70 2.52
C LEU A 203 -0.23 4.94 3.34
N SER A 204 0.05 6.08 2.73
CA SER A 204 0.60 7.20 3.50
C SER A 204 -0.46 8.20 3.96
N ASN A 205 -1.72 7.99 3.58
CA ASN A 205 -2.75 9.04 3.66
C ASN A 205 -2.28 10.36 2.99
N ASN A 206 -1.35 10.25 2.02
CA ASN A 206 -0.76 11.37 1.33
C ASN A 206 -1.47 11.57 -0.01
N MET A 207 -2.31 12.59 -0.07
CA MET A 207 -3.18 12.82 -1.23
C MET A 207 -2.55 13.68 -2.32
N LYS A 208 -1.46 14.39 -2.01
CA LYS A 208 -0.81 15.34 -2.93
C LYS A 208 -0.45 14.72 -4.28
N PRO A 209 0.09 13.49 -4.36
CA PRO A 209 0.42 12.89 -5.66
C PRO A 209 -0.81 12.69 -6.55
N LEU A 210 -1.92 12.22 -5.96
CA LEU A 210 -3.15 11.95 -6.71
C LEU A 210 -3.84 13.25 -7.13
N GLU A 211 -3.91 14.24 -6.23
CA GLU A 211 -4.42 15.57 -6.55
C GLU A 211 -3.63 16.21 -7.68
N LYS A 212 -2.29 16.18 -7.61
CA LYS A 212 -1.43 16.73 -8.67
C LYS A 212 -1.65 16.01 -9.99
N LEU A 213 -1.80 14.69 -9.97
CA LEU A 213 -2.03 13.87 -11.16
C LEU A 213 -3.37 14.23 -11.82
N PHE A 214 -4.45 14.32 -11.04
CA PHE A 214 -5.77 14.69 -11.56
C PHE A 214 -5.83 16.16 -11.99
N ALA A 215 -5.25 17.08 -11.23
CA ALA A 215 -5.21 18.49 -11.59
C ALA A 215 -4.45 18.76 -12.89
N SER A 216 -3.43 17.95 -13.21
CA SER A 216 -2.63 18.12 -14.43
C SER A 216 -3.23 17.48 -15.68
N HIS A 217 -4.11 16.48 -15.55
CA HIS A 217 -4.56 15.67 -16.70
C HIS A 217 -6.07 15.47 -16.79
N LEU A 218 -6.82 15.63 -15.69
CA LEU A 218 -8.26 15.36 -15.60
C LEU A 218 -9.04 16.57 -15.08
N TYR A 219 -8.50 17.79 -15.22
CA TYR A 219 -9.21 18.99 -14.79
C TYR A 219 -10.35 19.31 -15.76
N ILE A 220 -11.54 19.52 -15.21
CA ILE A 220 -12.66 20.12 -15.93
C ILE A 220 -12.95 21.43 -15.22
N LYS A 221 -12.97 22.54 -15.96
CA LYS A 221 -13.48 23.80 -15.41
C LYS A 221 -14.99 23.64 -15.26
N TYR A 222 -15.43 23.59 -14.02
CA TYR A 222 -16.84 23.53 -13.66
C TYR A 222 -17.20 24.81 -12.92
N MET A 223 -18.20 25.53 -13.41
CA MET A 223 -18.84 26.59 -12.63
C MET A 223 -19.84 25.92 -11.71
N ALA A 224 -19.56 25.99 -10.41
CA ALA A 224 -20.48 25.51 -9.41
C ALA A 224 -21.41 26.63 -8.97
N ASP A 225 -22.70 26.32 -8.98
CA ASP A 225 -23.70 27.19 -8.40
C ASP A 225 -23.53 27.25 -6.88
N PHE A 226 -23.77 28.42 -6.30
CA PHE A 226 -23.84 28.61 -4.86
C PHE A 226 -25.19 29.19 -4.53
N TYR A 227 -25.91 28.55 -3.61
CA TYR A 227 -27.09 29.16 -3.02
C TYR A 227 -26.66 29.90 -1.77
N ILE A 228 -26.91 31.20 -1.73
CA ILE A 228 -26.57 32.06 -0.60
C ILE A 228 -27.85 32.67 -0.08
N ILE A 229 -28.13 32.46 1.21
CA ILE A 229 -29.25 33.05 1.93
C ILE A 229 -28.67 34.14 2.83
N TYR A 230 -29.04 35.40 2.59
CA TYR A 230 -28.63 36.51 3.43
C TYR A 230 -29.66 36.77 4.52
N PHE A 231 -29.18 36.97 5.75
CA PHE A 231 -29.97 37.52 6.83
C PHE A 231 -29.74 39.01 6.89
N VAL A 232 -30.83 39.78 6.83
CA VAL A 232 -30.80 41.23 6.76
C VAL A 232 -31.48 41.80 8.00
N SER A 233 -30.85 42.79 8.61
CA SER A 233 -31.44 43.56 9.73
C SER A 233 -32.55 44.49 9.25
N GLN A 234 -33.29 45.08 10.20
CA GLN A 234 -34.33 46.09 9.92
C GLN A 234 -33.82 47.33 9.17
N ASN A 235 -32.50 47.57 9.15
CA ASN A 235 -31.87 48.70 8.46
C ASN A 235 -31.20 48.28 7.14
N ASP A 236 -31.69 47.21 6.50
CA ASP A 236 -31.17 46.65 5.25
C ASP A 236 -29.69 46.22 5.26
N LYS A 237 -29.07 46.09 6.44
CA LYS A 237 -27.69 45.59 6.58
C LYS A 237 -27.67 44.07 6.68
N ILE A 238 -26.81 43.42 5.89
CA ILE A 238 -26.53 41.98 6.00
C ILE A 238 -25.86 41.71 7.34
N VAL A 239 -26.47 40.87 8.17
CA VAL A 239 -25.98 40.46 9.49
C VAL A 239 -25.44 39.03 9.52
N GLY A 240 -25.69 38.25 8.45
CA GLY A 240 -25.11 36.92 8.29
C GLY A 240 -25.51 36.27 6.97
N SER A 241 -24.88 35.14 6.65
CA SER A 241 -25.22 34.34 5.48
C SER A 241 -25.18 32.83 5.75
N ILE A 242 -26.05 32.10 5.07
CA ILE A 242 -25.95 30.64 4.88
C ILE A 242 -25.53 30.39 3.44
N ILE A 243 -24.53 29.52 3.26
CA ILE A 243 -23.96 29.20 1.95
C ILE A 243 -24.06 27.71 1.71
N ILE A 244 -24.67 27.33 0.60
CA ILE A 244 -24.84 25.94 0.17
C ILE A 244 -24.12 25.78 -1.17
N PRO A 245 -22.90 25.19 -1.19
CA PRO A 245 -22.17 24.97 -2.43
C PRO A 245 -22.84 23.88 -3.27
N GLY A 246 -22.92 24.09 -4.59
CA GLY A 246 -23.45 23.14 -5.56
C GLY A 246 -22.51 21.98 -5.89
N ILE A 247 -21.38 21.84 -5.18
CA ILE A 247 -20.43 20.74 -5.32
C ILE A 247 -20.61 19.78 -4.14
N HIS A 248 -20.82 18.51 -4.44
CA HIS A 248 -20.70 17.44 -3.46
C HIS A 248 -19.25 16.97 -3.38
N PHE A 249 -18.72 16.85 -2.17
CA PHE A 249 -17.36 16.37 -1.95
C PHE A 249 -17.30 14.86 -2.22
N GLY A 250 -16.28 14.42 -2.97
CA GLY A 250 -16.11 13.02 -3.31
C GLY A 250 -15.83 12.14 -2.07
N PRO A 251 -15.80 10.81 -2.23
CA PRO A 251 -15.60 9.86 -1.12
C PRO A 251 -14.25 10.03 -0.40
N PHE A 252 -13.31 10.69 -1.05
CA PHE A 252 -12.02 11.03 -0.49
C PHE A 252 -12.13 12.30 0.35
N ARG A 253 -12.34 12.14 1.67
CA ARG A 253 -12.46 13.22 2.65
C ARG A 253 -11.34 14.27 2.62
N HIS A 254 -10.20 13.98 1.97
CA HIS A 254 -9.08 14.91 1.81
C HIS A 254 -8.60 15.11 0.35
N LEU A 255 -9.27 14.56 -0.68
CA LEU A 255 -9.00 14.93 -2.09
C LEU A 255 -10.05 15.95 -2.52
N GLY A 256 -9.60 17.18 -2.66
CA GLY A 256 -10.47 18.32 -2.90
C GLY A 256 -11.34 18.64 -1.68
N SER A 257 -11.24 19.89 -1.22
CA SER A 257 -12.18 20.59 -0.34
C SER A 257 -12.06 20.55 1.18
N SER A 258 -11.10 19.87 1.79
CA SER A 258 -10.97 19.92 3.26
C SER A 258 -10.79 21.36 3.79
N SER A 259 -10.33 22.29 2.94
CA SER A 259 -10.29 23.73 3.19
C SER A 259 -11.34 24.57 2.46
N PHE A 260 -12.18 24.00 1.57
CA PHE A 260 -13.08 24.80 0.71
C PHE A 260 -14.20 25.47 1.50
N SER A 261 -14.89 24.73 2.38
CA SER A 261 -15.87 25.33 3.30
C SER A 261 -15.21 26.40 4.18
N GLY A 262 -13.99 26.14 4.66
CA GLY A 262 -13.20 27.12 5.41
C GLY A 262 -12.82 28.36 4.60
N ASN A 263 -12.48 28.21 3.32
CA ASN A 263 -12.13 29.32 2.43
C ASN A 263 -13.35 30.18 2.08
N ILE A 264 -14.52 29.55 1.92
CA ILE A 264 -15.79 30.26 1.74
C ILE A 264 -16.10 31.08 2.99
N ILE A 265 -16.02 30.48 4.18
CA ILE A 265 -16.25 31.18 5.45
C ILE A 265 -15.29 32.36 5.58
N ARG A 266 -13.99 32.16 5.32
CA ARG A 266 -12.98 33.24 5.35
C ARG A 266 -13.34 34.38 4.41
N LYS A 267 -13.73 34.09 3.17
CA LYS A 267 -14.07 35.12 2.17
C LYS A 267 -15.27 35.98 2.57
N PHE A 268 -16.25 35.43 3.30
CA PHE A 268 -17.37 36.20 3.83
C PHE A 268 -16.99 36.95 5.11
N MET A 269 -16.16 36.36 5.96
CA MET A 269 -15.61 36.99 7.16
C MET A 269 -14.70 38.18 6.82
N ASP A 270 -13.94 38.14 5.71
CA ASP A 270 -13.15 39.26 5.20
C ASP A 270 -14.03 40.49 4.88
N ASN A 271 -15.29 40.24 4.50
CA ASN A 271 -16.31 41.27 4.29
C ASN A 271 -17.16 41.56 5.54
N ARG A 272 -16.73 41.08 6.72
CA ARG A 272 -17.44 41.18 8.01
C ARG A 272 -18.85 40.57 8.01
N ILE A 273 -19.09 39.58 7.16
CA ILE A 273 -20.35 38.83 7.11
C ILE A 273 -20.12 37.47 7.76
N PRO A 274 -20.71 37.20 8.94
CA PRO A 274 -20.70 35.86 9.53
C PRO A 274 -21.34 34.86 8.57
N ALA A 275 -20.65 33.74 8.29
CA ALA A 275 -21.09 32.76 7.30
C ALA A 275 -21.15 31.34 7.88
N LEU A 276 -22.26 30.65 7.62
CA LEU A 276 -22.45 29.23 7.89
C LEU A 276 -22.48 28.48 6.55
N VAL A 277 -21.56 27.52 6.37
CA VAL A 277 -21.55 26.66 5.18
C VAL A 277 -22.26 25.35 5.49
N LEU A 278 -23.35 25.07 4.77
CA LEU A 278 -24.08 23.81 4.87
C LEU A 278 -23.65 22.87 3.75
N HIS A 279 -23.53 21.59 4.05
CA HIS A 279 -23.36 20.58 3.01
C HIS A 279 -24.69 20.36 2.29
N ARG A 280 -24.68 20.42 0.95
CA ARG A 280 -25.84 20.02 0.16
C ARG A 280 -26.11 18.53 0.39
N ALA A 281 -27.33 18.16 0.78
CA ALA A 281 -27.78 16.78 0.75
C ALA A 281 -27.74 16.30 -0.70
N SER A 282 -27.06 15.19 -0.96
CA SER A 282 -26.93 14.59 -2.29
C SER A 282 -28.31 14.36 -2.93
N THR A 283 -28.47 14.79 -4.18
CA THR A 283 -29.60 14.42 -5.07
C THR A 283 -29.15 13.43 -6.14
#